data_AF-A2A0B0-F1
#
_entry.id   AF-A2A0B0-F1
#
_cell.length_a   1.000
_cell.length_b   1.000
_cell.length_c   1.000
_cell.angle_alpha   90.00
_cell.angle_beta   90.00
_cell.angle_gamma   90.00
#
_symmetry.space_group_name_H-M   'P 1'
#
loop_
_entity.id
_entity.type
_entity.pdbx_description
1 polymer ?
#
loop_
_entity_poly.entity_id
_entity_poly.type
_entity_poly.pdbx_seq_one_letter_code
_entity_poly.pdbx_strand_id
1 'polypeptide(L)'
;MIQPPTKPNSMNSLLTTQKPRTHGVKYPHYKQVLAQLTSEQAKVVNTQQIHGSKTSQEWLDLFQGILLYNQTLSVKLSNFSFWTTIVGIPLGLLIFFVGPMVFIFVFHNLSLWSMFPSFLVMFVIFRTHTYITQLHSKLLADYFQDIIVPLMIILHEETAVDTRITLHVDLRHQTDEEHFAKYINRYKCYHWQMLHLSTQLYNEASLDLKVNIRLYDKVNKPKAKRIILTKLNVQYPKKHHNIIDPTFIDQKHIR
;
A
#
# COMPACT_ATOMS: atom_id res chain seq x y z
N MET A 1 -42.99 -16.72 24.31
CA MET A 1 -41.64 -17.31 24.43
C MET A 1 -40.69 -16.44 23.63
N ILE A 2 -39.79 -15.74 24.33
CA ILE A 2 -38.91 -14.73 23.74
C ILE A 2 -37.59 -15.44 23.43
N GLN A 3 -37.22 -15.53 22.16
CA GLN A 3 -35.88 -15.97 21.77
C GLN A 3 -34.86 -14.89 22.20
N PRO A 4 -33.75 -15.27 22.85
CA PRO A 4 -32.69 -14.31 23.14
C PRO A 4 -31.95 -13.93 21.86
N PRO A 5 -31.44 -12.69 21.75
CA PRO A 5 -30.67 -12.27 20.59
C PRO A 5 -29.34 -13.04 20.51
N THR A 6 -29.12 -13.63 19.35
CA THR A 6 -27.88 -14.27 18.92
C THR A 6 -26.71 -13.26 18.99
N LYS A 7 -25.61 -13.69 19.62
CA LYS A 7 -24.37 -12.91 19.81
C LYS A 7 -23.90 -12.19 18.53
N PRO A 8 -23.47 -10.91 18.60
CA PRO A 8 -22.57 -10.34 17.60
C PRO A 8 -21.15 -10.76 17.98
N ASN A 9 -20.48 -11.61 17.21
CA ASN A 9 -19.03 -11.81 17.34
C ASN A 9 -18.46 -12.58 16.12
N SER A 10 -18.18 -11.84 15.05
CA SER A 10 -17.19 -12.25 14.03
C SER A 10 -16.50 -11.03 13.37
N MET A 11 -17.16 -9.86 13.36
CA MET A 11 -16.63 -8.65 12.71
C MET A 11 -15.47 -7.96 13.44
N ASN A 12 -15.34 -8.10 14.76
CA ASN A 12 -14.20 -7.53 15.51
C ASN A 12 -12.85 -8.21 15.18
N SER A 13 -12.85 -9.32 14.45
CA SER A 13 -11.61 -9.99 14.01
C SER A 13 -10.95 -9.33 12.79
N LEU A 14 -11.69 -8.51 12.02
CA LEU A 14 -11.17 -7.84 10.82
C LEU A 14 -10.40 -6.55 11.12
N LEU A 15 -10.57 -5.98 12.33
CA LEU A 15 -9.99 -4.70 12.76
C LEU A 15 -8.87 -4.82 13.79
N THR A 16 -8.45 -6.04 14.16
CA THR A 16 -7.30 -6.19 15.06
C THR A 16 -5.99 -6.05 14.28
N THR A 17 -5.64 -4.81 13.92
CA THR A 17 -4.25 -4.40 13.67
C THR A 17 -3.48 -4.32 14.99
N GLN A 18 -3.47 -5.40 15.78
CA GLN A 18 -2.35 -5.59 16.69
C GLN A 18 -1.18 -6.06 15.83
N LYS A 19 -0.17 -5.20 15.70
CA LYS A 19 1.17 -5.63 15.33
C LYS A 19 1.48 -6.83 16.25
N PRO A 20 1.63 -8.06 15.73
CA PRO A 20 1.68 -9.23 16.57
C PRO A 20 2.81 -9.05 17.57
N ARG A 21 2.47 -9.07 18.87
CA ARG A 21 3.45 -9.26 19.93
C ARG A 21 4.27 -10.48 19.55
N THR A 22 5.58 -10.34 19.70
CA THR A 22 6.66 -11.26 19.35
C THR A 22 6.52 -12.65 19.97
N HIS A 23 5.49 -13.39 19.58
CA HIS A 23 5.48 -14.84 19.52
C HIS A 23 5.49 -15.19 18.04
N GLY A 24 6.46 -15.99 17.61
CA GLY A 24 6.83 -16.20 16.22
C GLY A 24 5.71 -16.77 15.35
N VAL A 25 4.79 -15.91 14.90
CA VAL A 25 3.85 -16.22 13.84
C VAL A 25 4.67 -16.50 12.59
N LYS A 26 4.80 -17.79 12.27
CA LYS A 26 5.50 -18.24 11.07
C LYS A 26 4.60 -17.96 9.88
N TYR A 27 4.85 -16.84 9.20
CA TYR A 27 4.15 -16.53 7.95
C TYR A 27 4.45 -17.59 6.89
N PRO A 28 3.46 -18.01 6.09
CA PRO A 28 3.70 -18.87 4.93
C PRO A 28 4.63 -18.17 3.94
N HIS A 29 5.33 -18.96 3.13
CA HIS A 29 6.26 -18.37 2.17
C HIS A 29 5.50 -17.60 1.09
N TYR A 30 5.89 -16.35 0.79
CA TYR A 30 5.16 -15.46 -0.15
C TYR A 30 4.82 -16.10 -1.51
N LYS A 31 5.67 -17.01 -2.04
CA LYS A 31 5.39 -17.74 -3.28
C LYS A 31 4.21 -18.72 -3.14
N GLN A 32 4.05 -19.33 -1.97
CA GLN A 32 2.93 -20.23 -1.69
C GLN A 32 1.63 -19.42 -1.61
N VAL A 33 1.67 -18.26 -0.95
CA VAL A 33 0.52 -17.34 -0.89
C VAL A 33 0.16 -16.85 -2.30
N LEU A 34 1.16 -16.45 -3.10
CA LEU A 34 0.95 -16.05 -4.50
C LEU A 34 0.28 -17.14 -5.34
N ALA A 35 0.67 -18.40 -5.15
CA ALA A 35 0.08 -19.54 -5.87
C ALA A 35 -1.35 -19.87 -5.44
N GLN A 36 -1.76 -19.42 -4.25
CA GLN A 36 -3.11 -19.59 -3.71
C GLN A 36 -4.06 -18.44 -4.06
N LEU A 37 -3.53 -17.34 -4.63
CA LEU A 37 -4.36 -16.22 -5.05
C LEU A 37 -5.27 -16.63 -6.21
N THR A 38 -6.49 -16.11 -6.19
CA THR A 38 -7.38 -16.22 -7.35
C THR A 38 -6.77 -15.45 -8.54
N SER A 39 -7.23 -15.77 -9.76
CA SER A 39 -6.78 -15.07 -10.97
C SER A 39 -6.98 -13.56 -10.89
N GLU A 40 -8.07 -13.12 -10.25
CA GLU A 40 -8.36 -11.70 -10.03
C GLU A 40 -7.41 -11.06 -9.01
N GLN A 41 -7.17 -11.72 -7.86
CA GLN A 41 -6.21 -11.23 -6.86
C GLN A 41 -4.79 -11.16 -7.43
N ALA A 42 -4.37 -12.19 -8.17
CA ALA A 42 -3.07 -12.21 -8.84
C ALA A 42 -2.94 -11.08 -9.87
N LYS A 43 -4.02 -10.77 -10.61
CA LYS A 43 -4.06 -9.63 -11.52
C LYS A 43 -3.83 -8.33 -10.77
N VAL A 44 -4.53 -8.08 -9.66
CA VAL A 44 -4.37 -6.85 -8.86
C VAL A 44 -2.95 -6.72 -8.30
N VAL A 45 -2.35 -7.81 -7.80
CA VAL A 45 -0.96 -7.81 -7.31
C VAL A 45 0.03 -7.45 -8.43
N ASN A 46 -0.19 -7.97 -9.64
CA ASN A 46 0.71 -7.74 -10.76
C ASN A 46 0.53 -6.35 -11.40
N THR A 47 -0.70 -5.88 -11.55
CA THR A 47 -1.00 -4.58 -12.18
C THR A 47 -0.94 -3.43 -11.20
N GLN A 48 -1.03 -3.72 -9.89
CA GLN A 48 -1.20 -2.73 -8.82
C GLN A 48 -2.38 -1.78 -9.12
N GLN A 49 -3.45 -2.32 -9.70
CA GLN A 49 -4.64 -1.58 -10.05
C GLN A 49 -5.87 -2.39 -9.71
N ILE A 50 -6.83 -1.74 -9.07
CA ILE A 50 -8.14 -2.28 -8.75
C ILE A 50 -9.15 -1.56 -9.62
N HIS A 51 -9.93 -2.31 -10.39
CA HIS A 51 -11.03 -1.76 -11.18
C HIS A 51 -12.15 -2.77 -11.26
N GLY A 52 -13.34 -2.38 -10.80
CA GLY A 52 -14.52 -3.21 -10.95
C GLY A 52 -15.73 -2.66 -10.21
N SER A 53 -16.81 -3.43 -10.27
CA SER A 53 -18.05 -3.20 -9.53
C SER A 53 -18.47 -4.51 -8.90
N LYS A 54 -18.46 -4.58 -7.58
CA LYS A 54 -18.69 -5.79 -6.77
C LYS A 54 -19.49 -5.43 -5.52
N THR A 55 -20.06 -6.43 -4.84
CA THR A 55 -20.61 -6.19 -3.50
C THR A 55 -19.50 -5.90 -2.49
N SER A 56 -19.85 -5.33 -1.35
CA SER A 56 -18.86 -5.06 -0.29
C SER A 56 -18.17 -6.34 0.19
N GLN A 57 -18.92 -7.45 0.31
CA GLN A 57 -18.37 -8.73 0.73
C GLN A 57 -17.36 -9.27 -0.29
N GLU A 58 -17.71 -9.23 -1.58
CA GLU A 58 -16.82 -9.65 -2.66
C GLU A 58 -15.52 -8.82 -2.69
N TRP A 59 -15.60 -7.52 -2.37
CA TRP A 59 -14.41 -6.68 -2.23
C TRP A 59 -13.54 -7.08 -1.04
N LEU A 60 -14.15 -7.34 0.12
CA LEU A 60 -13.42 -7.76 1.32
C LEU A 60 -12.73 -9.11 1.13
N ASP A 61 -13.40 -10.08 0.50
CA ASP A 61 -12.82 -11.38 0.17
C ASP A 61 -11.64 -11.24 -0.80
N LEU A 62 -11.77 -10.35 -1.80
CA LEU A 62 -10.69 -10.01 -2.71
C LEU A 62 -9.50 -9.39 -1.95
N PHE A 63 -9.75 -8.45 -1.04
CA PHE A 63 -8.69 -7.77 -0.28
C PHE A 63 -7.98 -8.68 0.71
N GLN A 64 -8.67 -9.65 1.32
CA GLN A 64 -8.07 -10.54 2.31
C GLN A 64 -6.89 -11.32 1.75
N GLY A 65 -7.03 -11.91 0.57
CA GLY A 65 -5.93 -12.65 -0.09
C GLY A 65 -4.76 -11.74 -0.45
N ILE A 66 -5.06 -10.53 -0.92
CA ILE A 66 -4.05 -9.54 -1.30
C ILE A 66 -3.29 -9.01 -0.07
N LEU A 67 -3.98 -8.74 1.04
CA LEU A 67 -3.38 -8.31 2.29
C LEU A 67 -2.41 -9.35 2.83
N LEU A 68 -2.79 -10.63 2.82
CA LEU A 68 -1.93 -11.71 3.27
C LEU A 68 -0.65 -11.77 2.40
N TYR A 69 -0.79 -11.68 1.09
CA TYR A 69 0.36 -11.62 0.18
C TYR A 69 1.28 -10.45 0.52
N ASN A 70 0.75 -9.23 0.64
CA ASN A 70 1.52 -8.03 0.92
C ASN A 70 2.25 -8.11 2.28
N GLN A 71 1.58 -8.64 3.31
CA GLN A 71 2.18 -8.86 4.63
C GLN A 71 3.35 -9.85 4.57
N THR A 72 3.18 -11.00 3.91
CA THR A 72 4.26 -11.99 3.79
C THR A 72 5.46 -11.45 3.01
N LEU A 73 5.22 -10.64 1.98
CA LEU A 73 6.27 -9.98 1.20
C LEU A 73 7.00 -8.92 2.03
N SER A 74 6.28 -8.12 2.80
CA SER A 74 6.83 -7.10 3.71
C SER A 74 7.71 -7.71 4.79
N VAL A 75 7.27 -8.82 5.41
CA VAL A 75 8.08 -9.57 6.38
C VAL A 75 9.38 -10.08 5.75
N LYS A 76 9.32 -10.60 4.53
CA LYS A 76 10.51 -11.05 3.79
C LYS A 76 11.46 -9.89 3.51
N LEU A 77 10.94 -8.75 3.05
CA LEU A 77 11.73 -7.55 2.80
C LEU A 77 12.41 -7.05 4.08
N SER A 78 11.65 -6.96 5.18
CA SER A 78 12.16 -6.56 6.49
C SER A 78 13.26 -7.49 7.00
N ASN A 79 13.03 -8.81 6.95
CA ASN A 79 14.03 -9.79 7.36
C ASN A 79 15.29 -9.70 6.49
N PHE A 80 15.14 -9.59 5.17
CA PHE A 80 16.28 -9.45 4.28
C PHE A 80 17.04 -8.13 4.51
N SER A 81 16.33 -7.02 4.71
CA SER A 81 16.92 -5.73 5.07
C SER A 81 17.66 -5.78 6.41
N PHE A 82 17.12 -6.49 7.39
CA PHE A 82 17.74 -6.70 8.70
C PHE A 82 19.04 -7.51 8.58
N TRP A 83 19.01 -8.67 7.91
CA TRP A 83 20.18 -9.51 7.69
C TRP A 83 21.27 -8.81 6.89
N THR A 84 20.88 -8.07 5.85
CA THR A 84 21.84 -7.30 5.04
C THR A 84 22.48 -6.17 5.85
N THR A 85 21.71 -5.46 6.68
CA THR A 85 22.24 -4.35 7.49
C THR A 85 23.10 -4.82 8.66
N ILE A 86 22.70 -5.87 9.37
CA ILE A 86 23.35 -6.30 10.61
C ILE A 86 24.49 -7.28 10.36
N VAL A 87 24.36 -8.15 9.36
CA VAL A 87 25.38 -9.17 9.06
C VAL A 87 26.12 -8.81 7.78
N GLY A 88 25.40 -8.44 6.73
CA GLY A 88 25.98 -8.15 5.41
C GLY A 88 26.96 -6.98 5.41
N ILE A 89 26.55 -5.82 5.94
CA ILE A 89 27.40 -4.61 5.95
C ILE A 89 28.65 -4.81 6.83
N PRO A 90 28.57 -5.27 8.09
CA PRO A 90 29.77 -5.43 8.92
C PRO A 90 30.73 -6.49 8.38
N LEU A 91 30.20 -7.60 7.86
CA LEU A 91 31.04 -8.64 7.24
C LEU A 91 31.71 -8.12 5.95
N GLY A 92 30.99 -7.34 5.14
CA GLY A 92 31.54 -6.69 3.96
C GLY A 92 32.65 -5.69 4.29
N LEU A 93 32.46 -4.87 5.33
CA LEU A 93 33.49 -3.95 5.81
C LEU A 93 34.71 -4.71 6.36
N LEU A 94 34.49 -5.78 7.12
CA LEU A 94 35.59 -6.62 7.61
C LEU A 94 36.42 -7.19 6.46
N ILE A 95 35.78 -7.75 5.44
CA ILE A 95 36.47 -8.29 4.25
C ILE A 95 37.18 -7.16 3.49
N PHE A 96 36.57 -5.98 3.38
CA PHE A 96 37.16 -4.83 2.69
C PHE A 96 38.41 -4.28 3.39
N PHE A 97 38.42 -4.19 4.72
CA PHE A 97 39.56 -3.65 5.47
C PHE A 97 40.64 -4.71 5.77
N VAL A 98 40.24 -5.92 6.13
CA VAL A 98 41.17 -6.99 6.54
C VAL A 98 41.69 -7.77 5.34
N GLY A 99 40.85 -7.98 4.31
CA GLY A 99 41.20 -8.76 3.12
C GLY A 99 42.46 -8.26 2.41
N PRO A 100 42.56 -6.96 2.05
CA PRO A 100 43.75 -6.41 1.41
C PRO A 100 44.99 -6.46 2.31
N MET A 101 44.86 -6.22 3.62
CA MET A 101 45.97 -6.29 4.58
C MET A 101 46.58 -7.69 4.65
N VAL A 102 45.74 -8.73 4.75
CA VAL A 102 46.18 -10.13 4.74
C VAL A 102 46.79 -10.51 3.39
N PHE A 103 46.19 -10.06 2.29
CA PHE A 103 46.64 -10.43 0.95
C PHE A 103 47.98 -9.80 0.57
N ILE A 104 48.21 -8.53 0.94
CA ILE A 104 49.49 -7.81 0.71
C ILE A 104 50.61 -8.43 1.56
N PHE A 105 50.31 -8.86 2.78
CA PHE A 105 51.29 -9.50 3.67
C PHE A 105 51.75 -10.87 3.14
N VAL A 106 50.84 -11.66 2.57
CA VAL A 106 51.12 -13.02 2.10
C VAL A 106 51.66 -13.04 0.66
N PHE A 107 51.17 -12.16 -0.21
CA PHE A 107 51.56 -12.12 -1.62
C PHE A 107 52.21 -10.77 -1.92
N HIS A 108 53.54 -10.74 -1.82
CA HIS A 108 54.37 -9.53 -1.93
C HIS A 108 54.29 -8.80 -3.29
N ASN A 109 53.51 -9.31 -4.27
CA ASN A 109 53.64 -8.90 -5.66
C ASN A 109 52.37 -9.06 -6.53
N LEU A 110 51.18 -8.60 -6.12
CA LEU A 110 50.01 -8.53 -7.02
C LEU A 110 49.06 -7.35 -6.70
N SER A 111 49.27 -6.19 -7.34
CA SER A 111 48.41 -5.00 -7.15
C SER A 111 47.00 -5.14 -7.74
N LEU A 112 46.77 -6.11 -8.64
CA LEU A 112 45.46 -6.37 -9.24
C LEU A 112 44.60 -7.31 -8.39
N TRP A 113 45.21 -8.25 -7.68
CA TRP A 113 44.47 -9.20 -6.83
C TRP A 113 44.01 -8.57 -5.51
N SER A 114 44.72 -7.54 -5.03
CA SER A 114 44.25 -6.74 -3.90
C SER A 114 42.95 -5.97 -4.19
N MET A 115 42.59 -5.76 -5.45
CA MET A 115 41.31 -5.13 -5.83
C MET A 115 40.13 -6.11 -5.86
N PHE A 116 40.39 -7.42 -5.95
CA PHE A 116 39.35 -8.44 -6.06
C PHE A 116 38.36 -8.44 -4.87
N PRO A 117 38.79 -8.34 -3.59
CA PRO A 117 37.88 -8.21 -2.45
C PRO A 117 36.98 -6.96 -2.56
N SER A 118 37.53 -5.83 -3.00
CA SER A 118 36.78 -4.59 -3.18
C SER A 118 35.71 -4.71 -4.26
N PHE A 119 36.03 -5.32 -5.41
CA PHE A 119 35.05 -5.59 -6.47
C PHE A 119 33.96 -6.57 -6.01
N LEU A 120 34.31 -7.61 -5.25
CA LEU A 120 33.36 -8.58 -4.71
C LEU A 120 32.37 -7.90 -3.76
N VAL A 121 32.86 -7.07 -2.83
CA VAL A 121 32.02 -6.31 -1.89
C VAL A 121 31.09 -5.35 -2.64
N MET A 122 31.62 -4.61 -3.61
CA MET A 122 30.82 -3.69 -4.43
C MET A 122 29.73 -4.44 -5.24
N PHE A 123 30.06 -5.59 -5.81
CA PHE A 123 29.11 -6.44 -6.53
C PHE A 123 28.00 -6.95 -5.62
N VAL A 124 28.33 -7.41 -4.41
CA VAL A 124 27.34 -7.88 -3.42
C VAL A 124 26.41 -6.75 -2.98
N ILE A 125 26.94 -5.55 -2.71
CA ILE A 125 26.12 -4.38 -2.36
C ILE A 125 25.18 -4.03 -3.51
N PHE A 126 25.69 -3.97 -4.74
CA PHE A 126 24.88 -3.65 -5.92
C PHE A 126 23.76 -4.67 -6.16
N ARG A 127 24.07 -5.97 -6.05
CA ARG A 127 23.07 -7.05 -6.19
C ARG A 127 22.04 -7.02 -5.08
N THR A 128 22.47 -6.78 -3.84
CA THR A 128 21.59 -6.63 -2.67
C THR A 128 20.64 -5.45 -2.85
N HIS A 129 21.15 -4.29 -3.24
CA HIS A 129 20.36 -3.10 -3.50
C HIS A 129 19.33 -3.35 -4.60
N THR A 130 19.76 -3.89 -5.74
CA THR A 130 18.87 -4.24 -6.87
C THR A 130 17.76 -5.19 -6.43
N TYR A 131 18.09 -6.21 -5.64
CA TYR A 131 17.11 -7.17 -5.14
C TYR A 131 16.11 -6.55 -4.15
N ILE A 132 16.56 -5.66 -3.26
CA ILE A 132 15.69 -4.89 -2.36
C ILE A 132 14.74 -4.02 -3.16
N THR A 133 15.24 -3.28 -4.16
CA THR A 133 14.40 -2.44 -5.03
C THR A 133 13.34 -3.27 -5.77
N GLN A 134 13.72 -4.44 -6.30
CA GLN A 134 12.78 -5.36 -6.98
C GLN A 134 11.73 -5.96 -6.05
N LEU A 135 12.06 -6.18 -4.78
CA LEU A 135 11.08 -6.64 -3.79
C LEU A 135 10.15 -5.50 -3.38
N HIS A 136 10.70 -4.30 -3.19
CA HIS A 136 9.94 -3.12 -2.84
C HIS A 136 8.95 -2.75 -3.94
N SER A 137 9.33 -2.84 -5.21
CA SER A 137 8.43 -2.55 -6.33
C SER A 137 7.23 -3.49 -6.43
N LYS A 138 7.29 -4.67 -5.78
CA LYS A 138 6.19 -5.65 -5.72
C LYS A 138 5.25 -5.44 -4.54
N LEU A 139 5.62 -4.60 -3.58
CA LEU A 139 4.72 -4.24 -2.49
C LEU A 139 3.60 -3.35 -3.03
N LEU A 140 2.42 -3.51 -2.45
CA LEU A 140 1.34 -2.57 -2.67
C LEU A 140 1.56 -1.35 -1.78
N ALA A 141 1.13 -0.20 -2.27
CA ALA A 141 1.26 1.05 -1.52
C ALA A 141 0.46 1.01 -0.19
N ASP A 142 1.04 1.61 0.86
CA ASP A 142 0.54 1.53 2.24
C ASP A 142 -0.94 1.96 2.40
N TYR A 143 -1.38 2.94 1.60
CA TYR A 143 -2.77 3.40 1.64
C TYR A 143 -3.80 2.35 1.23
N PHE A 144 -3.40 1.26 0.57
CA PHE A 144 -4.29 0.11 0.36
C PHE A 144 -4.78 -0.42 1.71
N GLN A 145 -3.85 -0.69 2.62
CA GLN A 145 -4.15 -1.22 3.94
C GLN A 145 -4.70 -0.14 4.87
N ASP A 146 -4.18 1.09 4.80
CA ASP A 146 -4.52 2.14 5.77
C ASP A 146 -5.80 2.91 5.42
N ILE A 147 -6.20 2.91 4.14
CA ILE A 147 -7.35 3.71 3.66
C ILE A 147 -8.38 2.83 2.96
N ILE A 148 -7.97 2.08 1.92
CA ILE A 148 -8.92 1.38 1.05
C ILE A 148 -9.66 0.26 1.80
N VAL A 149 -8.93 -0.53 2.58
CA VAL A 149 -9.52 -1.64 3.35
C VAL A 149 -10.47 -1.13 4.43
N PRO A 150 -10.09 -0.19 5.32
CA PRO A 150 -11.02 0.39 6.29
C PRO A 150 -12.24 1.05 5.64
N LEU A 151 -12.06 1.75 4.52
CA LEU A 151 -13.16 2.36 3.79
C LEU A 151 -14.16 1.32 3.30
N MET A 152 -13.69 0.18 2.80
CA MET A 152 -14.57 -0.90 2.35
C MET A 152 -15.31 -1.57 3.50
N ILE A 153 -14.68 -1.69 4.68
CA ILE A 153 -15.34 -2.20 5.90
C ILE A 153 -16.48 -1.25 6.30
N ILE A 154 -16.23 0.06 6.34
CA ILE A 154 -17.28 1.05 6.64
C ILE A 154 -18.41 0.97 5.62
N LEU A 155 -18.09 0.84 4.33
CA LEU A 155 -19.11 0.69 3.30
C LEU A 155 -19.89 -0.61 3.41
N HIS A 156 -19.26 -1.69 3.87
CA HIS A 156 -19.97 -2.93 4.13
C HIS A 156 -21.05 -2.77 5.22
N GLU A 157 -20.79 -1.94 6.23
CA GLU A 157 -21.75 -1.62 7.29
C GLU A 157 -22.85 -0.64 6.82
N GLU A 158 -22.55 0.22 5.84
CA GLU A 158 -23.43 1.31 5.37
C GLU A 158 -24.15 1.03 4.04
N THR A 159 -23.94 -0.14 3.43
CA THR A 159 -24.57 -0.54 2.16
C THR A 159 -25.33 -1.86 2.29
N ALA A 160 -26.45 -2.00 1.57
CA ALA A 160 -27.18 -3.26 1.53
C ALA A 160 -26.35 -4.36 0.87
N VAL A 161 -26.54 -5.61 1.30
CA VAL A 161 -25.73 -6.78 0.91
C VAL A 161 -25.56 -6.91 -0.61
N ASP A 162 -26.61 -6.63 -1.37
CA ASP A 162 -26.61 -6.77 -2.83
C ASP A 162 -26.16 -5.49 -3.57
N THR A 163 -25.85 -4.43 -2.83
CA THR A 163 -25.45 -3.15 -3.42
C THR A 163 -24.05 -3.24 -3.98
N ARG A 164 -23.91 -2.83 -5.24
CA ARG A 164 -22.62 -2.83 -5.91
C ARG A 164 -21.86 -1.54 -5.65
N ILE A 165 -20.64 -1.71 -5.15
CA ILE A 165 -19.65 -0.65 -4.97
C ILE A 165 -18.73 -0.66 -6.19
N THR A 166 -18.76 0.42 -6.95
CA THR A 166 -17.80 0.66 -8.03
C THR A 166 -16.53 1.23 -7.41
N LEU A 167 -15.41 0.54 -7.63
CA LEU A 167 -14.12 0.91 -7.07
C LEU A 167 -13.06 0.94 -8.18
N HIS A 168 -12.35 2.06 -8.24
CA HIS A 168 -11.18 2.28 -9.08
C HIS A 168 -10.06 2.78 -8.18
N VAL A 169 -9.02 1.97 -8.00
CA VAL A 169 -7.84 2.36 -7.23
C VAL A 169 -6.61 2.08 -8.06
N ASP A 170 -5.75 3.07 -8.16
CA ASP A 170 -4.40 2.86 -8.65
C ASP A 170 -3.51 2.72 -7.42
N LEU A 171 -2.85 1.57 -7.25
CA LEU A 171 -1.98 1.19 -6.11
C LEU A 171 -0.49 1.32 -6.42
N ARG A 172 -0.14 1.78 -7.64
CA ARG A 172 1.26 1.97 -8.03
C ARG A 172 1.91 3.02 -7.13
N HIS A 173 3.17 2.77 -6.75
CA HIS A 173 3.91 3.73 -5.94
C HIS A 173 4.01 5.08 -6.65
N GLN A 174 3.86 6.18 -5.90
CA GLN A 174 4.07 7.57 -6.38
C GLN A 174 5.45 7.78 -7.03
N THR A 175 6.39 6.90 -6.71
CA THR A 175 7.80 6.93 -7.06
C THR A 175 8.18 5.85 -8.06
N ASP A 176 7.27 5.38 -8.92
CA ASP A 176 7.71 4.73 -10.14
C ASP A 176 8.47 5.78 -10.96
N GLU A 177 9.78 5.89 -10.72
CA GLU A 177 10.65 6.98 -11.18
C GLU A 177 10.56 7.14 -12.69
N GLU A 178 10.39 6.03 -13.41
CA GLU A 178 10.22 6.04 -14.87
C GLU A 178 8.89 6.67 -15.30
N HIS A 179 7.79 6.31 -14.63
CA HIS A 179 6.47 6.86 -14.93
C HIS A 179 6.40 8.36 -14.58
N PHE A 180 7.00 8.73 -13.45
CA PHE A 180 7.12 10.11 -12.98
C PHE A 180 8.01 10.96 -13.88
N ALA A 181 9.21 10.49 -14.22
CA ALA A 181 10.17 11.19 -15.06
C ALA A 181 9.63 11.40 -16.49
N LYS A 182 8.95 10.40 -17.05
CA LYS A 182 8.35 10.49 -18.40
C LYS A 182 7.26 11.56 -18.46
N TYR A 183 6.42 11.67 -17.44
CA TYR A 183 5.32 12.63 -17.41
C TYR A 183 5.77 14.06 -17.12
N ILE A 184 6.70 14.25 -16.18
CA ILE A 184 7.20 15.59 -15.84
C ILE A 184 7.98 16.23 -16.99
N ASN A 185 8.83 15.45 -17.68
CA ASN A 185 9.59 15.95 -18.83
C ASN A 185 8.67 16.50 -19.93
N ARG A 186 7.44 15.99 -20.06
CA ARG A 186 6.49 16.43 -21.08
C ARG A 186 5.52 17.52 -20.61
N TYR A 187 5.03 17.46 -19.37
CA TYR A 187 3.90 18.29 -18.94
C TYR A 187 4.17 19.18 -17.71
N LYS A 188 5.34 19.08 -17.06
CA LYS A 188 5.70 19.80 -15.80
C LYS A 188 4.74 19.58 -14.61
N CYS A 189 3.65 18.85 -14.81
CA CYS A 189 2.70 18.44 -13.82
C CYS A 189 2.27 16.99 -14.09
N TYR A 190 2.14 16.21 -13.02
CA TYR A 190 1.67 14.84 -13.06
C TYR A 190 0.32 14.77 -12.36
N HIS A 191 -0.69 14.24 -13.04
CA HIS A 191 -2.03 14.04 -12.51
C HIS A 191 -2.29 12.55 -12.33
N TRP A 192 -2.72 12.17 -11.14
CA TRP A 192 -2.94 10.80 -10.74
C TRP A 192 -4.29 10.65 -10.07
N GLN A 193 -5.16 9.83 -10.66
CA GLN A 193 -6.43 9.45 -10.04
C GLN A 193 -6.17 8.25 -9.12
N MET A 194 -5.96 8.55 -7.84
CA MET A 194 -5.57 7.57 -6.83
C MET A 194 -6.75 6.66 -6.45
N LEU A 195 -7.93 7.25 -6.25
CA LEU A 195 -9.14 6.56 -5.82
C LEU A 195 -10.36 7.17 -6.48
N HIS A 196 -11.24 6.34 -6.98
CA HIS A 196 -12.62 6.68 -7.26
C HIS A 196 -13.53 5.56 -6.74
N LEU A 197 -14.47 5.95 -5.91
CA LEU A 197 -15.45 5.09 -5.28
C LEU A 197 -16.84 5.65 -5.53
N SER A 198 -17.76 4.79 -5.99
CA SER A 198 -19.14 5.16 -6.22
C SER A 198 -20.06 4.05 -5.73
N THR A 199 -21.06 4.37 -4.92
CA THR A 199 -22.04 3.40 -4.41
C THR A 199 -23.33 4.08 -3.97
N GLN A 200 -24.35 3.28 -3.70
CA GLN A 200 -25.57 3.69 -3.01
C GLN A 200 -25.51 3.18 -1.56
N LEU A 201 -25.97 4.00 -0.61
CA LEU A 201 -26.01 3.69 0.82
C LEU A 201 -27.41 3.17 1.24
N TYR A 202 -27.54 2.62 2.45
CA TYR A 202 -28.83 2.14 2.99
C TYR A 202 -29.94 3.19 2.99
N ASN A 203 -29.59 4.45 3.24
CA ASN A 203 -30.52 5.59 3.22
C ASN A 203 -30.83 6.10 1.80
N GLU A 204 -30.59 5.27 0.79
CA GLU A 204 -30.71 5.58 -0.64
C GLU A 204 -29.81 6.74 -1.11
N ALA A 205 -28.89 7.24 -0.27
CA ALA A 205 -27.98 8.29 -0.69
C ALA A 205 -26.96 7.75 -1.69
N SER A 206 -26.74 8.49 -2.77
CA SER A 206 -25.68 8.20 -3.74
C SER A 206 -24.38 8.85 -3.28
N LEU A 207 -23.35 8.03 -3.10
CA LEU A 207 -22.00 8.42 -2.69
C LEU A 207 -21.06 8.35 -3.90
N ASP A 208 -20.37 9.46 -4.21
CA ASP A 208 -19.28 9.51 -5.19
C ASP A 208 -18.06 10.20 -4.55
N LEU A 209 -16.99 9.44 -4.32
CA LEU A 209 -15.74 9.90 -3.74
C LEU A 209 -14.62 9.78 -4.79
N LYS A 210 -13.94 10.88 -5.07
CA LYS A 210 -12.80 10.95 -6.00
C LYS A 210 -11.61 11.60 -5.31
N VAL A 211 -10.49 10.89 -5.25
CA VAL A 211 -9.22 11.40 -4.74
C VAL A 211 -8.22 11.43 -5.89
N ASN A 212 -7.77 12.63 -6.21
CA ASN A 212 -6.76 12.87 -7.22
C ASN A 212 -5.54 13.53 -6.59
N ILE A 213 -4.36 13.12 -7.01
CA ILE A 213 -3.10 13.74 -6.61
C ILE A 213 -2.54 14.47 -7.81
N ARG A 214 -2.11 15.71 -7.60
CA ARG A 214 -1.35 16.50 -8.55
C ARG A 214 0.03 16.75 -7.98
N LEU A 215 1.05 16.34 -8.71
CA LEU A 215 2.44 16.60 -8.40
C LEU A 215 2.96 17.66 -9.37
N TYR A 216 3.45 18.76 -8.83
CA TYR A 216 4.06 19.82 -9.62
C TYR A 216 5.56 19.76 -9.43
N ASP A 217 6.26 19.60 -10.53
CA ASP A 217 7.70 19.80 -10.55
C ASP A 217 7.99 21.31 -10.46
N LYS A 218 9.05 21.66 -9.75
CA LYS A 218 9.55 23.03 -9.71
C LYS A 218 11.00 23.03 -10.16
N VAL A 219 11.19 23.49 -11.39
CA VAL A 219 12.48 23.76 -12.03
C VAL A 219 13.46 24.51 -11.10
N ASN A 220 12.97 25.30 -10.12
CA ASN A 220 13.81 26.15 -9.25
C ASN A 220 13.58 25.99 -7.73
N LYS A 221 13.00 24.88 -7.22
CA LYS A 221 12.87 24.67 -5.75
C LYS A 221 13.34 23.28 -5.33
N PRO A 222 13.93 23.12 -4.13
CA PRO A 222 14.51 21.85 -3.68
C PRO A 222 13.46 20.76 -3.36
N LYS A 223 12.16 21.07 -3.36
CA LYS A 223 11.09 20.12 -3.02
C LYS A 223 9.90 20.28 -3.98
N ALA A 224 9.43 19.15 -4.52
CA ALA A 224 8.22 19.07 -5.32
C ALA A 224 6.97 19.47 -4.50
N LYS A 225 5.99 20.11 -5.14
CA LYS A 225 4.70 20.45 -4.47
C LYS A 225 3.66 19.39 -4.83
N ARG A 226 3.19 18.66 -3.82
CA ARG A 226 2.05 17.73 -3.94
C ARG A 226 0.76 18.44 -3.53
N ILE A 227 -0.26 18.35 -4.36
CA ILE A 227 -1.64 18.82 -4.08
C ILE A 227 -2.54 17.61 -4.11
N ILE A 228 -3.30 17.39 -3.05
CA ILE A 228 -4.31 16.32 -2.96
C ILE A 228 -5.67 16.99 -3.15
N LEU A 229 -6.42 16.52 -4.13
CA LEU A 229 -7.76 17.00 -4.47
C LEU A 229 -8.76 15.89 -4.15
N THR A 230 -9.53 16.09 -3.08
CA THR A 230 -10.60 15.19 -2.67
C THR A 230 -11.94 15.82 -3.02
N LYS A 231 -12.76 15.10 -3.79
CA LYS A 231 -14.13 15.47 -4.11
C LYS A 231 -15.05 14.39 -3.55
N LEU A 232 -15.88 14.78 -2.60
CA LEU A 232 -16.95 13.95 -2.04
C LEU A 232 -18.29 14.55 -2.46
N ASN A 233 -19.14 13.74 -3.08
CA ASN A 233 -20.50 14.09 -3.42
C ASN A 233 -21.45 13.08 -2.78
N VAL A 234 -22.41 13.58 -2.00
CA VAL A 234 -23.45 12.78 -1.36
C VAL A 234 -24.79 13.36 -1.78
N GLN A 235 -25.58 12.57 -2.51
CA GLN A 235 -26.90 12.99 -2.98
C GLN A 235 -27.98 12.22 -2.23
N TYR A 236 -28.77 12.91 -1.42
CA TYR A 236 -29.89 12.32 -0.70
C TYR A 236 -31.16 12.36 -1.56
N PRO A 237 -32.06 11.37 -1.44
CA PRO A 237 -33.36 11.42 -2.11
C PRO A 237 -34.17 12.63 -1.64
N LYS A 238 -34.87 13.30 -2.56
CA LYS A 238 -35.66 14.52 -2.30
C LYS A 238 -36.67 14.35 -1.15
N LYS A 239 -37.17 13.13 -0.91
CA LYS A 239 -38.11 12.82 0.18
C LYS A 239 -37.54 13.07 1.58
N HIS A 240 -36.21 13.04 1.75
CA HIS A 240 -35.55 13.26 3.03
C HIS A 240 -35.09 14.72 3.25
N HIS A 241 -35.16 15.57 2.22
CA HIS A 241 -34.86 17.01 2.39
C HIS A 241 -35.89 17.73 3.27
N ASN A 242 -37.13 17.22 3.34
CA ASN A 242 -38.19 17.79 4.18
C ASN A 242 -38.13 17.37 5.65
N ILE A 243 -37.19 16.50 6.04
CA ILE A 243 -37.02 15.99 7.43
C ILE A 243 -35.87 16.71 8.15
N ILE A 244 -35.10 17.53 7.44
CA ILE A 244 -34.14 18.44 8.08
C ILE A 244 -34.97 19.55 8.71
N ASP A 245 -35.24 19.42 10.00
CA ASP A 245 -35.99 20.39 10.78
C ASP A 245 -35.29 21.77 10.67
N PRO A 246 -35.97 22.81 10.14
CA PRO A 246 -35.40 24.14 10.02
C PRO A 246 -34.98 24.76 11.37
N THR A 247 -35.37 24.16 12.50
CA THR A 247 -34.92 24.56 13.84
C THR A 247 -33.42 24.47 14.07
N PHE A 248 -32.67 23.67 13.28
CA PHE A 248 -31.20 23.62 13.38
C PHE A 248 -30.48 24.82 12.73
N ILE A 249 -31.18 25.60 11.91
CA ILE A 249 -30.59 26.77 11.22
C ILE A 249 -30.78 28.06 12.05
N ASP A 250 -31.65 28.05 13.06
CA ASP A 250 -32.07 29.26 13.79
C ASP A 250 -31.59 29.34 15.26
N GLN A 251 -30.40 28.82 15.57
CA GLN A 251 -29.76 28.98 16.88
C GLN A 251 -28.56 29.93 16.90
N LYS A 252 -28.48 30.90 15.96
CA LYS A 252 -27.41 31.90 15.99
C LYS A 252 -27.80 33.35 16.20
N HIS A 253 -29.08 33.67 16.43
CA HIS A 253 -29.51 35.04 16.78
C HIS A 253 -30.50 35.07 17.94
N ILE A 254 -30.08 34.65 19.14
CA ILE A 254 -30.66 35.18 20.38
C ILE A 254 -29.53 35.42 21.40
N ARG A 255 -29.35 36.72 21.69
CA ARG A 255 -28.42 37.43 22.62
C ARG A 255 -27.02 37.75 22.10
#